data_AF-A0A6B3IBE8-F1
#
_entry.id   AF-A0A6B3IBE8-F1
#
_cell.length_a   1.000
_cell.length_b   1.000
_cell.length_c   1.000
_cell.angle_alpha   90.00
_cell.angle_beta   90.00
_cell.angle_gamma   90.00
#
_symmetry.space_group_name_H-M   'P 1'
#
loop_
_entity.id
_entity.type
_entity.pdbx_description
1 polymer ?
#
loop_
_entity_poly.entity_id
_entity_poly.type
_entity_poly.pdbx_seq_one_letter_code
_entity_poly.pdbx_strand_id
1 'polypeptide(L)'
;ATPADLAARLSAKLPVHMVPGRVLPVDALPLTVNGKLDRKALTERAAQQDGPPDTTGGSDAPSALTALVGIFAETLPGASVDADTDFFGAGGDSIVAIAVINRARALGLPIAPRDVFLLRTPRALAGHLATHAPRAAAPPPSRREDGPLPLTPIILRRRELGGSLARFAQARTVAVAEGTGLADIRRAANAVVAAHPALRLRLHIEHGVWALRT
;
A
#
# COMPACT_ATOMS: atom_id res chain seq x y z
N ALA A 1 20.36 -28.58 12.45
CA ALA A 1 19.86 -27.37 13.14
C ALA A 1 18.50 -27.03 12.55
N THR A 2 17.47 -26.90 13.39
CA THR A 2 16.07 -26.77 12.98
C THR A 2 15.84 -25.52 12.09
N PRO A 3 15.05 -25.63 11.01
CA PRO A 3 14.72 -24.50 10.11
C PRO A 3 14.05 -23.30 10.79
N ALA A 4 13.38 -23.53 11.93
CA ALA A 4 12.56 -22.54 12.63
C ALA A 4 13.31 -21.27 13.07
N ASP A 5 14.59 -21.39 13.41
CA ASP A 5 15.37 -20.25 13.94
C ASP A 5 16.06 -19.41 12.85
N LEU A 6 16.04 -19.85 11.58
CA LEU A 6 16.79 -19.17 10.53
C LEU A 6 16.21 -17.79 10.23
N ALA A 7 14.88 -17.68 10.10
CA ALA A 7 14.21 -16.41 9.87
C ALA A 7 14.48 -15.42 11.01
N ALA A 8 14.42 -15.86 12.27
CA ALA A 8 14.73 -15.02 13.43
C ALA A 8 16.17 -14.49 13.42
N ARG A 9 17.14 -15.35 13.06
CA ARG A 9 18.55 -14.96 12.93
C ARG A 9 18.80 -13.99 11.77
N LEU A 10 18.08 -14.16 10.66
CA LEU A 10 18.16 -13.26 9.51
C LEU A 10 17.53 -11.91 9.81
N SER A 11 16.37 -11.87 10.49
CA SER A 11 15.70 -10.63 10.90
C SER A 11 16.54 -9.76 11.84
N ALA A 12 17.46 -10.36 12.61
CA ALA A 12 18.39 -9.60 13.45
C ALA A 12 19.49 -8.86 12.65
N LYS A 13 19.68 -9.21 11.37
CA LYS A 13 20.78 -8.71 10.53
C LYS A 13 20.34 -8.11 9.20
N LEU A 14 19.11 -8.39 8.76
CA LEU A 14 18.59 -8.02 7.46
C LEU A 14 17.28 -7.23 7.60
N PRO A 15 17.02 -6.26 6.71
CA PRO A 15 15.69 -5.67 6.56
C PRO A 15 14.63 -6.75 6.31
N VAL A 16 13.40 -6.53 6.79
CA VAL A 16 12.32 -7.53 6.75
C VAL A 16 12.05 -8.12 5.35
N HIS A 17 12.18 -7.30 4.30
CA HIS A 17 11.97 -7.71 2.90
C HIS A 17 13.08 -8.61 2.34
N MET A 18 14.21 -8.75 3.03
CA MET A 18 15.31 -9.66 2.68
C MET A 18 15.26 -10.96 3.48
N VAL A 19 14.36 -11.08 4.46
CA VAL A 19 14.17 -12.30 5.24
C VAL A 19 13.24 -13.23 4.45
N PRO A 20 13.69 -14.45 4.09
CA PRO A 20 12.85 -15.39 3.35
C PRO A 20 11.57 -15.73 4.12
N GLY A 21 10.42 -15.59 3.48
CA GLY A 21 9.14 -15.99 4.08
C GLY A 21 9.00 -17.50 4.30
N ARG A 22 9.80 -18.31 3.60
CA ARG A 22 9.82 -19.77 3.72
C ARG A 22 11.25 -20.31 3.64
N VAL A 23 11.55 -21.33 4.46
CA VAL A 23 12.83 -22.03 4.47
C VAL A 23 12.55 -23.52 4.32
N LEU A 24 12.98 -24.10 3.20
CA LEU A 24 12.77 -25.51 2.89
C LEU A 24 14.08 -26.27 3.07
N PRO A 25 14.16 -27.23 4.02
CA PRO A 25 15.32 -28.10 4.10
C PRO A 25 15.36 -29.01 2.87
N VAL A 26 16.53 -29.13 2.25
CA VAL A 26 16.80 -30.08 1.17
C VAL A 26 18.07 -30.83 1.50
N ASP A 27 18.06 -32.15 1.30
CA ASP A 27 19.23 -32.99 1.58
C ASP A 27 20.40 -32.70 0.63
N ALA A 28 20.08 -32.34 -0.62
CA ALA A 28 21.04 -31.91 -1.63
C ALA A 28 20.39 -30.91 -2.60
N LEU A 29 21.20 -29.97 -3.11
CA LEU A 29 20.78 -29.05 -4.16
C LEU A 29 20.67 -29.81 -5.49
N PRO A 30 19.49 -29.80 -6.16
CA PRO A 30 19.35 -30.48 -7.43
C PRO A 30 20.18 -29.76 -8.49
N LEU A 31 20.88 -30.51 -9.32
CA LEU A 31 21.71 -29.99 -10.40
C LEU A 31 21.19 -30.48 -11.75
N THR A 32 21.28 -29.63 -12.76
CA THR A 32 21.08 -29.98 -14.16
C THR A 32 22.21 -30.90 -14.65
N VAL A 33 22.04 -31.51 -15.83
CA VAL A 33 23.08 -32.33 -16.49
C VAL A 33 24.41 -31.60 -16.69
N ASN A 34 24.39 -30.27 -16.72
CA ASN A 34 25.57 -29.41 -16.84
C ASN A 34 26.15 -28.98 -15.47
N GLY A 35 25.71 -29.58 -14.37
CA GLY A 35 26.17 -29.29 -13.01
C GLY A 35 25.71 -27.95 -12.42
N LYS A 36 24.82 -27.22 -13.11
CA LYS A 36 24.23 -25.97 -12.59
C LYS A 36 23.01 -26.25 -11.72
N LEU A 37 22.71 -25.38 -10.75
CA LEU A 37 21.51 -25.47 -9.91
C LEU A 37 20.24 -25.58 -10.77
N ASP A 38 19.48 -26.64 -10.56
CA ASP A 38 18.17 -26.82 -11.17
C ASP A 38 17.10 -26.08 -10.36
N ARG A 39 16.86 -24.82 -10.74
CA ARG A 39 15.84 -23.99 -10.10
C ARG A 39 14.43 -24.52 -10.34
N LYS A 40 14.17 -25.20 -11.46
CA LYS A 40 12.84 -25.71 -11.78
C LYS A 40 12.47 -26.86 -10.83
N ALA A 41 13.40 -27.79 -10.61
CA ALA A 41 13.24 -28.86 -9.63
C ALA A 41 13.05 -28.33 -8.20
N LEU A 42 13.74 -27.25 -7.83
CA LEU A 42 13.51 -26.58 -6.54
C LEU A 42 12.11 -25.98 -6.43
N THR A 43 11.64 -25.26 -7.46
CA THR A 43 10.29 -24.67 -7.47
C THR A 43 9.19 -25.74 -7.41
N GLU A 44 9.35 -26.86 -8.13
CA GLU A 44 8.39 -27.98 -8.11
C GLU A 44 8.33 -28.64 -6.73
N ARG A 45 9.47 -28.92 -6.09
CA ARG A 45 9.51 -29.43 -4.71
C ARG A 45 8.87 -28.45 -3.72
N ALA A 46 9.12 -27.16 -3.93
CA ALA A 46 8.55 -26.11 -3.11
C ALA A 46 7.01 -26.08 -3.21
N ALA A 47 6.44 -26.37 -4.38
CA ALA A 47 5.00 -26.44 -4.60
C ALA A 47 4.35 -27.74 -4.08
N GLN A 48 5.09 -28.85 -4.01
CA GLN A 48 4.57 -30.13 -3.50
C GLN A 48 4.38 -30.15 -1.97
N GLN A 49 5.07 -29.27 -1.24
CA GLN A 49 4.87 -29.10 0.20
C GLN A 49 3.77 -28.10 0.55
N ASP A 50 3.21 -27.42 -0.45
CA ASP A 50 1.98 -26.66 -0.29
C ASP A 50 0.83 -27.69 -0.38
N GLY A 51 0.16 -27.94 0.75
CA GLY A 51 -1.11 -28.69 0.74
C GLY A 51 -2.12 -28.03 -0.20
N PRO A 52 -3.13 -28.76 -0.71
CA PRO A 52 -4.09 -28.20 -1.64
C PRO A 52 -4.70 -26.92 -1.06
N PRO A 53 -4.90 -25.86 -1.87
CA PRO A 53 -5.61 -24.68 -1.40
C PRO A 53 -7.03 -25.11 -1.04
N ASP A 54 -7.41 -24.95 0.23
CA ASP A 54 -8.79 -25.06 0.68
C ASP A 54 -9.59 -23.92 0.05
N THR A 55 -10.00 -24.10 -1.21
CA THR A 55 -11.02 -23.28 -1.84
C THR A 55 -12.37 -23.81 -1.42
N THR A 56 -12.79 -23.54 -0.18
CA THR A 56 -14.18 -23.71 0.20
C THR A 56 -15.00 -22.59 -0.45
N GLY A 57 -15.59 -22.91 -1.59
CA GLY A 57 -16.65 -22.13 -2.21
C GLY A 57 -17.88 -22.11 -1.32
N GLY A 58 -18.38 -20.91 -1.06
CA GLY A 58 -19.66 -20.66 -0.41
C GLY A 58 -20.27 -19.42 -1.04
N SER A 59 -21.37 -19.63 -1.75
CA SER A 59 -22.25 -18.61 -2.30
C SER A 59 -22.89 -17.82 -1.16
N ASP A 60 -22.37 -16.63 -0.92
CA ASP A 60 -22.98 -15.43 -0.32
C ASP A 60 -21.92 -14.32 -0.43
N ALA A 61 -22.23 -13.06 -0.13
CA ALA A 61 -21.27 -11.95 -0.23
C ALA A 61 -19.88 -12.36 0.32
N PRO A 62 -18.77 -12.11 -0.41
CA PRO A 62 -17.47 -12.66 -0.05
C PRO A 62 -17.14 -12.28 1.40
N SER A 63 -16.82 -13.28 2.22
CA SER A 63 -16.43 -13.05 3.60
C SER A 63 -15.30 -12.01 3.65
N ALA A 64 -15.20 -11.25 4.74
CA ALA A 64 -14.12 -10.26 4.90
C ALA A 64 -12.73 -10.90 4.65
N LEU A 65 -12.57 -12.18 5.00
CA LEU A 65 -11.37 -12.96 4.71
C LEU A 65 -11.15 -13.14 3.21
N THR A 66 -12.14 -13.65 2.47
CA THR A 66 -12.04 -13.87 1.02
C THR A 66 -11.73 -12.57 0.28
N ALA A 67 -12.38 -11.47 0.67
CA ALA A 67 -12.12 -10.15 0.12
C ALA A 67 -10.68 -9.69 0.39
N LEU A 68 -10.16 -9.91 1.61
CA LEU A 68 -8.81 -9.51 1.97
C LEU A 68 -7.72 -10.35 1.28
N VAL A 69 -7.95 -11.65 1.11
CA VAL A 69 -7.05 -12.51 0.32
C VAL A 69 -7.00 -12.01 -1.13
N GLY A 70 -8.14 -11.68 -1.73
CA GLY A 70 -8.18 -11.09 -3.08
C GLY A 70 -7.42 -9.77 -3.17
N ILE A 71 -7.63 -8.86 -2.22
CA ILE A 71 -6.92 -7.57 -2.18
C ILE A 71 -5.41 -7.77 -2.03
N PHE A 72 -4.97 -8.71 -1.20
CA PHE A 72 -3.55 -9.01 -1.04
C PHE A 72 -2.97 -9.57 -2.36
N ALA A 73 -3.65 -10.52 -3.00
CA ALA A 73 -3.22 -11.08 -4.28
C ALA A 73 -3.09 -10.01 -5.38
N GLU A 74 -4.00 -9.05 -5.44
CA GLU A 74 -3.95 -7.95 -6.40
C GLU A 74 -2.82 -6.95 -6.13
N THR A 75 -2.48 -6.75 -4.85
CA THR A 75 -1.52 -5.70 -4.42
C THR A 75 -0.09 -6.22 -4.25
N LEU A 76 0.08 -7.54 -4.17
CA LEU A 76 1.36 -8.24 -4.03
C LEU A 76 1.61 -9.17 -5.23
N PRO A 77 1.84 -8.61 -6.44
CA PRO A 77 2.04 -9.41 -7.63
C PRO A 77 3.28 -10.28 -7.49
N GLY A 78 3.11 -11.60 -7.66
CA GLY A 78 4.19 -12.60 -7.57
C GLY A 78 4.23 -13.42 -6.28
N ALA A 79 3.40 -13.09 -5.28
CA ALA A 79 3.17 -13.94 -4.12
C ALA A 79 1.99 -14.89 -4.36
N SER A 80 2.13 -16.16 -3.96
CA SER A 80 0.96 -17.03 -3.78
C SER A 80 0.31 -16.63 -2.46
N VAL A 81 -0.81 -15.91 -2.53
CA VAL A 81 -1.48 -15.35 -1.35
C VAL A 81 -2.58 -16.29 -0.86
N ASP A 82 -2.53 -16.61 0.41
CA ASP A 82 -3.53 -17.33 1.18
C ASP A 82 -4.00 -16.53 2.41
N ALA A 83 -4.82 -17.16 3.27
CA ALA A 83 -5.37 -16.53 4.46
C ALA A 83 -4.33 -16.12 5.51
N ASP A 84 -3.17 -16.77 5.53
CA ASP A 84 -2.11 -16.59 6.55
C ASP A 84 -0.86 -15.91 6.00
N THR A 85 -0.90 -15.50 4.73
CA THR A 85 0.22 -14.85 4.06
C THR A 85 0.60 -13.57 4.80
N ASP A 86 1.85 -13.54 5.28
CA ASP A 86 2.42 -12.39 5.94
C ASP A 86 2.65 -11.25 4.93
N PHE A 87 1.97 -10.13 5.12
CA PHE A 87 2.01 -8.98 4.22
C PHE A 87 3.44 -8.51 3.92
N PHE A 88 4.27 -8.37 4.95
CA PHE A 88 5.65 -7.87 4.81
C PHE A 88 6.60 -8.94 4.28
N GLY A 89 6.42 -10.20 4.67
CA GLY A 89 7.15 -11.35 4.14
C GLY A 89 6.86 -11.60 2.65
N ALA A 90 5.67 -11.23 2.17
CA ALA A 90 5.29 -11.27 0.77
C ALA A 90 5.74 -10.04 -0.05
N GLY A 91 6.53 -9.15 0.53
CA GLY A 91 7.07 -7.96 -0.15
C GLY A 91 6.22 -6.69 -0.01
N GLY A 92 5.22 -6.69 0.88
CA GLY A 92 4.43 -5.51 1.19
C GLY A 92 5.23 -4.40 1.87
N ASP A 93 4.94 -3.17 1.49
CA ASP A 93 5.50 -1.96 2.09
C ASP A 93 4.40 -0.95 2.49
N SER A 94 4.80 0.24 2.92
CA SER A 94 3.86 1.30 3.32
C SER A 94 2.96 1.81 2.19
N ILE A 95 3.42 1.82 0.94
CA ILE A 95 2.64 2.26 -0.24
C ILE A 95 1.63 1.18 -0.59
N VAL A 96 2.06 -0.08 -0.62
CA VAL A 96 1.19 -1.23 -0.86
C VAL A 96 0.12 -1.33 0.25
N ALA A 97 0.48 -1.06 1.51
CA ALA A 97 -0.47 -1.06 2.62
C ALA A 97 -1.57 -0.01 2.44
N ILE A 98 -1.24 1.19 1.96
CA ILE A 98 -2.24 2.23 1.62
C ILE A 98 -3.17 1.73 0.52
N ALA A 99 -2.65 1.04 -0.50
CA ALA A 99 -3.46 0.47 -1.58
C ALA A 99 -4.43 -0.62 -1.07
N VAL A 100 -3.96 -1.50 -0.19
CA VAL A 100 -4.80 -2.50 0.51
C VAL A 100 -5.92 -1.83 1.29
N ILE A 101 -5.59 -0.83 2.12
CA ILE A 101 -6.55 -0.11 2.97
C ILE A 101 -7.62 0.58 2.13
N ASN A 102 -7.24 1.23 1.03
CA ASN A 102 -8.18 1.92 0.15
C ASN A 102 -9.12 0.94 -0.56
N ARG A 103 -8.61 -0.20 -1.04
CA ARG A 103 -9.44 -1.26 -1.63
C ARG A 103 -10.38 -1.89 -0.62
N ALA A 104 -9.88 -2.22 0.58
CA ALA A 104 -10.69 -2.77 1.66
C ALA A 104 -11.81 -1.80 2.07
N ARG A 105 -11.50 -0.50 2.19
CA ARG A 105 -12.48 0.55 2.49
C ARG A 105 -13.57 0.64 1.41
N ALA A 106 -13.22 0.48 0.13
CA ALA A 106 -14.21 0.48 -0.96
C ALA A 106 -15.19 -0.69 -0.86
N LEU A 107 -14.79 -1.79 -0.22
CA LEU A 107 -15.65 -2.94 0.10
C LEU A 107 -16.34 -2.84 1.47
N GLY A 108 -16.26 -1.68 2.15
CA GLY A 108 -16.84 -1.50 3.48
C GLY A 108 -16.07 -2.18 4.61
N LEU A 109 -14.79 -2.54 4.39
CA LEU A 109 -13.91 -3.14 5.38
C LEU A 109 -12.94 -2.08 5.93
N PRO A 110 -13.26 -1.38 7.04
CA PRO A 110 -12.43 -0.30 7.56
C PRO A 110 -11.17 -0.83 8.25
N ILE A 111 -10.06 -0.85 7.53
CA ILE A 111 -8.74 -1.20 8.08
C ILE A 111 -7.95 0.08 8.36
N ALA A 112 -7.41 0.24 9.57
CA ALA A 112 -6.48 1.33 9.85
C ALA A 112 -5.05 0.95 9.45
N PRO A 113 -4.19 1.92 9.09
CA PRO A 113 -2.79 1.65 8.79
C PRO A 113 -2.08 0.81 9.86
N ARG A 114 -2.31 1.13 11.14
CA ARG A 114 -1.74 0.38 12.27
C ARG A 114 -2.13 -1.11 12.25
N ASP A 115 -3.33 -1.44 11.78
CA ASP A 115 -3.86 -2.80 11.84
C ASP A 115 -3.12 -3.70 10.84
N VAL A 116 -2.73 -3.18 9.67
CA VAL A 116 -1.89 -3.91 8.70
C VAL A 116 -0.53 -4.25 9.30
N PHE A 117 0.09 -3.32 10.04
CA PHE A 117 1.37 -3.54 10.69
C PHE A 117 1.31 -4.55 11.84
N LEU A 118 0.23 -4.54 12.62
CA LEU A 118 0.07 -5.39 13.81
C LEU A 118 -0.41 -6.79 13.47
N LEU A 119 -1.40 -6.90 12.57
CA LEU A 119 -2.11 -8.14 12.30
C LEU A 119 -1.52 -8.92 11.13
N ARG A 120 -0.92 -8.21 10.16
CA ARG A 120 -0.04 -8.72 9.09
C ARG A 120 -0.65 -9.73 8.09
N THR A 121 -1.70 -10.46 8.43
CA THR A 121 -2.32 -11.49 7.57
C THR A 121 -3.79 -11.21 7.28
N PRO A 122 -4.33 -11.70 6.14
CA PRO A 122 -5.76 -11.57 5.83
C PRO A 122 -6.67 -12.13 6.92
N ARG A 123 -6.32 -13.29 7.51
CA ARG A 123 -7.10 -13.91 8.60
C ARG A 123 -7.13 -13.05 9.85
N ALA A 124 -5.99 -12.52 10.29
CA ALA A 124 -5.94 -11.68 11.48
C ALA A 124 -6.68 -10.35 11.27
N LEU A 125 -6.57 -9.75 10.08
CA LEU A 125 -7.33 -8.56 9.70
C LEU A 125 -8.84 -8.82 9.68
N ALA A 126 -9.28 -9.93 9.08
CA ALA A 126 -10.68 -10.32 9.04
C ALA A 126 -11.24 -10.58 10.46
N GLY A 127 -10.48 -11.25 11.32
CA GLY A 127 -10.84 -11.46 12.72
C GLY A 127 -10.97 -10.15 13.51
N HIS A 128 -10.07 -9.19 13.27
CA HIS A 128 -10.16 -7.87 13.89
C HIS A 128 -11.43 -7.12 13.45
N LEU A 129 -11.79 -7.19 12.17
CA LEU A 129 -13.03 -6.59 11.65
C LEU A 129 -14.28 -7.23 12.27
N ALA A 130 -14.28 -8.53 12.52
CA ALA A 130 -15.41 -9.23 13.15
C ALA A 130 -15.65 -8.82 14.62
N THR A 131 -14.61 -8.36 15.32
CA THR A 131 -14.71 -7.93 16.73
C THR A 131 -15.07 -6.46 16.91
N HIS A 132 -15.02 -5.65 15.84
CA HIS A 132 -15.28 -4.22 15.90
C HIS A 132 -16.59 -3.89 15.19
N ALA A 133 -17.51 -3.22 15.91
CA ALA A 133 -18.76 -2.74 15.34
C ALA A 133 -18.48 -1.86 14.10
N PRO A 134 -19.33 -1.92 13.05
CA PRO A 134 -19.14 -1.15 11.83
C PRO A 134 -19.03 0.34 12.18
N ARG A 135 -17.85 0.91 11.95
CA ARG A 135 -17.64 2.36 12.00
C ARG A 135 -18.56 2.96 10.92
N ALA A 136 -19.42 3.89 11.30
CA ALA A 136 -20.28 4.62 10.37
C ALA A 136 -19.48 5.01 9.12
N ALA A 137 -19.98 4.59 7.95
CA ALA A 137 -19.35 4.90 6.68
C ALA A 137 -19.15 6.41 6.58
N ALA A 138 -17.92 6.84 6.26
CA ALA A 138 -17.69 8.24 5.95
C ALA A 138 -18.63 8.62 4.79
N PRO A 139 -19.33 9.75 4.86
CA PRO A 139 -20.21 10.17 3.78
C PRO A 139 -19.44 10.18 2.46
N PRO A 140 -20.07 9.81 1.33
CA PRO A 140 -19.43 9.86 0.04
C PRO A 140 -18.86 11.26 -0.15
N PRO A 141 -17.67 11.41 -0.78
CA PRO A 141 -17.09 12.71 -1.01
C PRO A 141 -18.10 13.55 -1.80
N SER A 142 -18.70 14.55 -1.14
CA SER A 142 -19.51 15.53 -1.84
C SER A 142 -18.61 16.30 -2.79
N ARG A 143 -19.16 16.72 -3.93
CA ARG A 143 -18.47 17.64 -4.82
C ARG A 143 -18.22 18.91 -4.03
N ARG A 144 -16.99 19.10 -3.56
CA ARG A 144 -16.60 20.31 -2.83
C ARG A 144 -16.58 21.44 -3.85
N GLU A 145 -17.48 22.40 -3.67
CA GLU A 145 -17.47 23.66 -4.40
C GLU A 145 -16.26 24.49 -3.94
N ASP A 146 -15.80 25.38 -4.82
CA ASP A 146 -14.72 26.28 -4.46
C ASP A 146 -15.18 27.25 -3.37
N GLY A 147 -14.28 27.56 -2.42
CA GLY A 147 -14.63 28.42 -1.32
C GLY A 147 -13.67 28.36 -0.14
N PRO A 148 -14.07 28.95 1.00
CA PRO A 148 -13.27 28.95 2.22
C PRO A 148 -13.05 27.54 2.76
N LEU A 149 -11.84 27.28 3.21
CA LEU A 149 -11.44 26.01 3.81
C LEU A 149 -10.80 26.25 5.18
N PRO A 150 -11.00 25.34 6.15
CA PRO A 150 -10.25 25.39 7.39
C PRO A 150 -8.76 25.22 7.10
N LEU A 151 -7.91 25.88 7.89
CA LEU A 151 -6.47 25.68 7.80
C LEU A 151 -6.15 24.22 8.09
N THR A 152 -5.33 23.62 7.24
CA THR A 152 -4.85 22.25 7.48
C THR A 152 -3.86 22.23 8.64
N PRO A 153 -3.71 21.11 9.37
CA PRO A 153 -2.76 21.01 10.47
C PRO A 153 -1.33 21.41 10.10
N ILE A 154 -0.89 21.11 8.86
CA ILE A 154 0.44 21.48 8.39
C ILE A 154 0.61 23.00 8.20
N ILE A 155 -0.44 23.71 7.77
CA ILE A 155 -0.42 25.18 7.65
C ILE A 155 -0.40 25.83 9.03
N LEU A 156 -1.18 25.31 9.99
CA LEU A 156 -1.15 25.75 11.38
C LEU A 156 0.24 25.56 11.99
N ARG A 157 0.82 24.36 11.82
CA ARG A 157 2.18 24.09 12.27
C ARG A 157 3.20 25.02 11.62
N ARG A 158 3.02 25.33 10.34
CA ARG A 158 3.91 26.26 9.64
C ARG A 158 3.80 27.69 10.17
N ARG A 159 2.59 28.14 10.54
CA ARG A 159 2.38 29.43 11.21
C ARG A 159 3.11 29.49 12.55
N GLU A 160 3.06 28.43 13.35
CA GLU A 160 3.78 28.34 14.63
C GLU A 160 5.30 28.42 14.46
N LEU A 161 5.84 27.73 13.46
CA LEU A 161 7.29 27.71 13.18
C LEU A 161 7.81 29.04 12.62
N GLY A 162 6.94 29.86 12.02
CA GLY A 162 7.32 31.12 11.39
C GLY A 162 8.23 30.97 10.17
N GLY A 163 8.73 32.10 9.68
CA GLY A 163 9.66 32.19 8.55
C GLY A 163 9.02 32.15 7.16
N SER A 164 9.79 32.54 6.14
CA SER A 164 9.29 32.70 4.77
C SER A 164 8.83 31.40 4.12
N LEU A 165 7.66 31.44 3.45
CA LEU A 165 7.15 30.36 2.62
C LEU A 165 7.77 30.34 1.20
N ALA A 166 8.42 31.43 0.78
CA ALA A 166 8.93 31.57 -0.59
C ALA A 166 10.00 30.54 -0.96
N ARG A 167 10.62 29.89 0.03
CA ARG A 167 11.65 28.86 -0.18
C ARG A 167 11.10 27.43 -0.21
N PHE A 168 9.80 27.24 0.00
CA PHE A 168 9.14 25.94 -0.09
C PHE A 168 8.71 25.64 -1.52
N ALA A 169 9.69 25.43 -2.40
CA ALA A 169 9.46 25.10 -3.80
C ALA A 169 9.96 23.67 -4.10
N GLN A 170 9.18 22.92 -4.87
CA GLN A 170 9.58 21.64 -5.43
C GLN A 170 9.61 21.77 -6.95
N ALA A 171 10.77 21.51 -7.55
CA ALA A 171 10.94 21.46 -9.00
C ALA A 171 11.32 20.04 -9.42
N ARG A 172 10.76 19.59 -10.54
CA ARG A 172 11.05 18.29 -11.17
C ARG A 172 11.09 18.46 -12.67
N THR A 173 12.00 17.74 -13.32
CA THR A 173 12.08 17.63 -14.77
C THR A 173 11.39 16.36 -15.21
N VAL A 174 10.57 16.45 -16.26
CA VAL A 174 9.84 15.30 -16.82
C VAL A 174 10.22 15.20 -18.30
N ALA A 175 10.65 14.01 -18.72
CA ALA A 175 10.90 13.74 -20.13
C ALA A 175 9.57 13.64 -20.88
N VAL A 176 9.48 14.29 -22.04
CA VAL A 176 8.30 14.29 -22.91
C VAL A 176 8.65 13.67 -24.25
N ALA A 177 7.64 13.15 -24.94
CA ALA A 177 7.83 12.58 -26.28
C ALA A 177 8.30 13.66 -27.26
N GLU A 178 9.09 13.26 -28.25
CA GLU A 178 9.53 14.13 -29.34
C GLU A 178 8.31 14.75 -30.06
N GLY A 179 8.40 16.05 -30.38
CA GLY A 179 7.29 16.81 -30.95
C GLY A 179 6.31 17.41 -29.92
N THR A 180 6.45 17.11 -28.62
CA THR A 180 5.63 17.76 -27.57
C THR A 180 6.05 19.23 -27.42
N GLY A 181 5.17 20.15 -27.81
CA GLY A 181 5.43 21.59 -27.73
C GLY A 181 5.01 22.21 -26.38
N LEU A 182 5.45 23.46 -26.15
CA LEU A 182 5.04 24.24 -24.97
C LEU A 182 3.52 24.41 -24.86
N ALA A 183 2.82 24.51 -26.00
CA ALA A 183 1.37 24.61 -26.03
C ALA A 183 0.70 23.36 -25.45
N ASP A 184 1.22 22.16 -25.76
CA ASP A 184 0.68 20.89 -25.28
C ASP A 184 0.90 20.75 -23.78
N ILE A 185 2.12 21.08 -23.33
CA ILE A 185 2.49 21.09 -21.92
C ILE A 185 1.58 22.06 -21.13
N ARG A 186 1.34 23.26 -21.65
CA ARG A 186 0.45 24.25 -21.00
C ARG A 186 -0.99 23.76 -20.92
N ARG A 187 -1.51 23.12 -21.98
CA ARG A 187 -2.86 22.52 -21.96
C ARG A 187 -2.95 21.41 -20.90
N ALA A 188 -1.96 20.51 -20.84
CA ALA A 188 -1.92 19.46 -19.84
C ALA A 188 -1.83 20.01 -18.40
N ALA A 189 -0.94 20.98 -18.15
CA ALA A 189 -0.82 21.63 -16.85
C ALA A 189 -2.12 22.32 -16.41
N ASN A 190 -2.77 23.05 -17.32
CA ASN A 190 -4.05 23.70 -17.03
C ASN A 190 -5.16 22.69 -16.72
N ALA A 191 -5.21 21.56 -17.44
CA ALA A 191 -6.18 20.50 -17.18
C ALA A 191 -6.00 19.90 -15.78
N VAL A 192 -4.75 19.66 -15.36
CA VAL A 192 -4.43 19.17 -14.00
C VAL A 192 -4.85 20.21 -12.94
N VAL A 193 -4.54 21.49 -13.13
CA VAL A 193 -4.95 22.56 -12.20
C VAL A 193 -6.47 22.68 -12.11
N ALA A 194 -7.19 22.53 -13.23
CA ALA A 194 -8.65 22.57 -13.25
C ALA A 194 -9.27 21.36 -12.54
N ALA A 195 -8.70 20.16 -12.72
CA ALA A 195 -9.20 18.92 -12.12
C ALA A 195 -8.95 18.83 -10.60
N HIS A 196 -7.95 19.53 -10.07
CA HIS A 196 -7.52 19.40 -8.68
C HIS A 196 -7.60 20.73 -7.91
N PRO A 197 -8.68 20.99 -7.14
CA PRO A 197 -8.83 22.21 -6.34
C PRO A 197 -7.66 22.51 -5.40
N ALA A 198 -6.98 21.46 -4.91
CA ALA A 198 -5.79 21.61 -4.07
C ALA A 198 -4.66 22.44 -4.74
N LEU A 199 -4.54 22.39 -6.07
CA LEU A 199 -3.55 23.17 -6.83
C LEU A 199 -3.96 24.63 -7.04
N ARG A 200 -5.21 24.97 -6.70
CA ARG A 200 -5.78 26.33 -6.77
C ARG A 200 -5.86 26.98 -5.40
N LEU A 201 -5.44 26.27 -4.35
CA LEU A 201 -5.42 26.79 -2.98
C LEU A 201 -4.60 28.08 -2.88
N ARG A 202 -5.21 29.11 -2.27
CA ARG A 202 -4.57 30.38 -1.95
C ARG A 202 -4.64 30.61 -0.44
N LEU A 203 -3.48 30.88 0.14
CA LEU A 203 -3.36 31.35 1.51
C LEU A 203 -3.36 32.88 1.50
N HIS A 204 -4.37 33.47 2.13
CA HIS A 204 -4.47 34.90 2.37
C HIS A 204 -4.05 35.21 3.80
N ILE A 205 -3.23 36.25 3.98
CA ILE A 205 -2.76 36.71 5.29
C ILE A 205 -3.06 38.20 5.38
N GLU A 206 -4.09 38.56 6.13
CA GLU A 206 -4.53 39.94 6.34
C GLU A 206 -4.53 40.25 7.83
N HIS A 207 -3.81 41.29 8.24
CA HIS A 207 -3.69 41.70 9.66
C HIS A 207 -3.32 40.54 10.61
N GLY A 208 -2.54 39.57 10.14
CA GLY A 208 -2.13 38.38 10.91
C GLY A 208 -3.15 37.23 10.95
N VAL A 209 -4.32 37.39 10.31
CA VAL A 209 -5.33 36.35 10.14
C VAL A 209 -5.04 35.54 8.88
N TRP A 210 -4.96 34.22 9.02
CA TRP A 210 -4.69 33.29 7.92
C TRP A 210 -5.99 32.68 7.44
N ALA A 211 -6.27 32.77 6.14
CA ALA A 211 -7.45 32.18 5.51
C ALA A 211 -7.04 31.37 4.28
N LEU A 212 -7.63 30.18 4.11
CA LEU A 212 -7.39 29.29 2.97
C LEU A 212 -8.65 29.22 2.11
N ARG A 213 -8.49 29.27 0.79
CA ARG A 213 -9.56 29.14 -0.20
C ARG A 213 -9.07 28.48 -1.48
N THR A 214 -9.95 27.85 -2.26
CA THR A 214 -9.66 27.38 -3.63
C THR A 214 -10.14 28.35 -4.71
#